data_AF-A0A183FD34-F1
#
_entry.id   AF-A0A183FD34-F1
#
_cell.length_a   1.000
_cell.length_b   1.000
_cell.length_c   1.000
_cell.angle_alpha   90.00
_cell.angle_beta   90.00
_cell.angle_gamma   90.00
#
_symmetry.space_group_name_H-M   'P 1'
#
loop_
_entity.id
_entity.type
_entity.pdbx_description
1 polymer ?
#
loop_
_entity_poly.entity_id
_entity_poly.type
_entity_poly.pdbx_seq_one_letter_code
_entity_poly.pdbx_strand_id
1 'polypeptide(L)'
;MKLGKAARPDGVPVEAWKVLVNLGINWLTQFLNRITKEGKMSDDWSNSTIVPIFKQKGDASECSNYRGIKLISHTMKIYERLVDSRLREMVPISQVQWGFMPERSTTDAIFIARQTPGKRPRGAPRKRWKDVIKRDLAEVGATADDALDRMRWRQITRTADPATARG
;
A
#
# COMPACT_ATOMS: atom_id res chain seq x y z
N MET A 1 1.01 -18.30 -8.24
CA MET A 1 0.11 -18.12 -7.07
C MET A 1 0.19 -19.36 -6.17
N LYS A 2 -0.03 -19.22 -4.85
CA LYS A 2 -0.05 -20.35 -3.92
C LYS A 2 -1.34 -21.18 -4.10
N LEU A 3 -1.23 -22.51 -4.01
CA LEU A 3 -2.35 -23.46 -4.06
C LEU A 3 -3.22 -23.38 -2.79
N GLY A 4 -4.42 -23.94 -2.85
CA GLY A 4 -5.34 -24.04 -1.72
C GLY A 4 -5.99 -22.70 -1.35
N LYS A 5 -6.08 -21.76 -2.31
CA LYS A 5 -6.81 -20.51 -2.12
C LYS A 5 -8.27 -20.73 -2.52
N ALA A 6 -9.18 -20.26 -1.66
CA ALA A 6 -10.61 -20.27 -1.96
C ALA A 6 -10.87 -19.58 -3.32
N ALA A 7 -11.79 -20.17 -4.09
CA ALA A 7 -12.34 -19.54 -5.28
C ALA A 7 -12.89 -18.15 -4.93
N ARG A 8 -12.73 -17.21 -5.86
CA ARG A 8 -13.09 -15.79 -5.68
C ARG A 8 -14.49 -15.56 -6.27
N PRO A 9 -15.01 -14.33 -6.31
CA PRO A 9 -16.35 -14.08 -6.84
C PRO A 9 -16.60 -14.62 -8.25
N ASP A 10 -15.54 -14.82 -9.05
CA ASP A 10 -15.56 -15.42 -10.38
C ASP A 10 -15.70 -16.96 -10.37
N GLY A 11 -15.67 -17.60 -9.21
CA GLY A 11 -15.76 -19.05 -9.07
C GLY A 11 -14.54 -19.82 -9.60
N VAL A 12 -13.51 -19.15 -10.12
CA VAL A 12 -12.35 -19.82 -10.73
C VAL A 12 -11.26 -20.07 -9.68
N PRO A 13 -10.97 -21.36 -9.35
CA PRO A 13 -9.89 -21.71 -8.45
C PRO A 13 -8.54 -21.51 -9.13
N VAL A 14 -7.47 -21.33 -8.34
CA VAL A 14 -6.13 -21.12 -8.90
C VAL A 14 -5.58 -22.37 -9.58
N GLU A 15 -6.08 -23.52 -9.14
CA GLU A 15 -5.79 -24.86 -9.64
C GLU A 15 -6.22 -25.00 -11.11
N ALA A 16 -7.35 -24.39 -11.51
CA ALA A 16 -7.81 -24.43 -12.89
C ALA A 16 -6.76 -23.88 -13.86
N TRP A 17 -6.14 -22.74 -13.50
CA TRP A 17 -5.06 -22.15 -14.30
C TRP A 17 -3.80 -23.00 -14.35
N LYS A 18 -3.52 -23.79 -13.31
CA LYS A 18 -2.39 -24.71 -13.31
C LYS A 18 -2.65 -25.95 -14.16
N VAL A 19 -3.87 -26.48 -14.16
CA VAL A 19 -4.25 -27.65 -14.98
C VAL A 19 -4.22 -27.31 -16.47
N LEU A 20 -4.68 -26.10 -16.82
CA LEU A 20 -4.71 -25.65 -18.22
C LEU A 20 -3.31 -25.37 -18.80
N VAL A 21 -2.28 -25.20 -17.96
CA VAL A 21 -0.87 -24.94 -18.34
C VAL A 21 -0.78 -23.96 -19.53
N ASN A 22 -0.35 -24.42 -20.70
CA ASN A 22 -0.12 -23.61 -21.89
C ASN A 22 -1.42 -23.05 -22.49
N LEU A 23 -2.51 -23.82 -22.47
CA LEU A 23 -3.81 -23.34 -22.94
C LEU A 23 -4.30 -22.19 -22.06
N GLY A 24 -4.15 -22.33 -20.74
CA GLY A 24 -4.51 -21.29 -19.77
C GLY A 24 -3.67 -20.03 -19.93
N ILE A 25 -2.36 -20.18 -20.13
CA ILE A 25 -1.44 -19.06 -20.38
C ILE A 25 -1.79 -18.34 -21.68
N ASN A 26 -2.03 -19.06 -22.78
CA ASN A 26 -2.39 -18.47 -24.06
C ASN A 26 -3.71 -17.70 -23.97
N TRP A 27 -4.72 -18.31 -23.35
CA TRP A 27 -6.02 -17.67 -23.14
C TRP A 27 -5.88 -16.41 -22.28
N LEU A 28 -5.20 -16.49 -21.13
CA LEU A 28 -4.97 -15.33 -20.26
C LEU A 28 -4.22 -14.23 -21.00
N THR A 29 -3.20 -14.57 -21.77
CA THR A 29 -2.41 -13.58 -22.51
C THR A 29 -3.27 -12.82 -23.52
N GLN A 30 -4.08 -13.54 -24.31
CA GLN A 30 -5.00 -12.91 -25.25
C GLN A 30 -6.05 -12.05 -24.54
N PHE A 31 -6.61 -12.54 -23.45
CA PHE A 31 -7.60 -11.84 -22.65
C PHE A 31 -7.06 -10.55 -22.04
N LEU A 32 -5.89 -10.61 -21.37
CA LEU A 32 -5.26 -9.45 -20.74
C LEU A 32 -4.79 -8.40 -21.76
N ASN A 33 -4.30 -8.84 -22.93
CA ASN A 33 -3.94 -7.95 -24.01
C ASN A 33 -5.16 -7.22 -24.58
N ARG A 34 -6.30 -7.93 -24.69
CA ARG A 34 -7.57 -7.32 -25.12
C ARG A 34 -8.02 -6.22 -24.14
N ILE A 35 -8.07 -6.53 -22.85
CA ILE A 35 -8.42 -5.55 -21.79
C ILE A 35 -7.51 -4.30 -21.89
N THR A 36 -6.21 -4.52 -22.04
CA THR A 36 -5.23 -3.42 -22.11
C THR A 36 -5.43 -2.57 -23.36
N LYS A 37 -5.74 -3.19 -24.50
CA LYS A 37 -5.96 -2.49 -25.78
C LYS A 37 -7.28 -1.71 -25.79
N GLU A 38 -8.35 -2.29 -25.23
CA GLU A 38 -9.69 -1.71 -25.22
C GLU A 38 -9.87 -0.69 -24.09
N GLY A 39 -9.03 -0.74 -23.05
CA GLY A 39 -9.17 0.10 -21.86
C GLY A 39 -10.41 -0.21 -21.03
N LYS A 40 -11.05 -1.36 -21.26
CA LYS A 40 -12.28 -1.79 -20.58
C LYS A 40 -12.02 -3.03 -19.75
N MET A 41 -12.31 -2.93 -18.46
CA MET A 41 -12.32 -4.09 -17.57
C MET A 41 -13.61 -4.90 -17.76
N SER A 42 -13.53 -6.21 -17.52
CA SER A 42 -14.70 -7.07 -17.44
C SER A 42 -15.55 -6.71 -16.22
N ASP A 43 -16.86 -6.78 -16.36
CA ASP A 43 -17.80 -6.54 -15.26
C ASP A 43 -17.54 -7.47 -14.06
N ASP A 44 -17.10 -8.71 -14.31
CA ASP A 44 -16.74 -9.67 -13.25
C ASP A 44 -15.57 -9.19 -12.38
N TRP A 45 -14.69 -8.36 -12.94
CA TRP A 45 -13.58 -7.76 -12.19
C TRP A 45 -13.99 -6.54 -11.37
N SER A 46 -15.18 -5.96 -11.65
CA SER A 46 -15.76 -4.93 -10.80
C SER A 46 -16.27 -5.50 -9.47
N ASN A 47 -16.61 -6.80 -9.46
CA ASN A 47 -17.12 -7.50 -8.30
C ASN A 47 -15.99 -7.90 -7.33
N SER A 48 -16.21 -7.63 -6.04
CA SER A 48 -15.27 -8.02 -5.00
C SER A 48 -15.97 -8.29 -3.68
N THR A 49 -15.47 -9.26 -2.92
CA THR A 49 -15.98 -9.54 -1.57
C THR A 49 -15.11 -8.81 -0.55
N ILE A 50 -15.70 -7.97 0.30
CA ILE A 50 -14.97 -7.35 1.42
C ILE A 50 -15.12 -8.26 2.64
N VAL A 51 -13.99 -8.77 3.14
CA VAL A 51 -13.96 -9.55 4.38
C VAL A 51 -13.41 -8.68 5.50
N PRO A 52 -14.20 -8.40 6.55
CA PRO A 52 -13.70 -7.68 7.71
C PRO A 52 -12.76 -8.57 8.52
N ILE A 53 -11.55 -8.09 8.78
CA ILE A 53 -10.59 -8.74 9.67
C ILE A 53 -10.37 -7.87 10.91
N PHE A 54 -10.63 -8.44 12.08
CA PHE A 54 -10.42 -7.73 13.34
C PHE A 54 -8.94 -7.39 13.52
N LYS A 55 -8.63 -6.14 13.88
CA LYS A 55 -7.25 -5.65 14.05
C LYS A 55 -6.55 -6.21 15.30
N GLN A 56 -7.24 -7.06 16.08
CA GLN A 56 -6.77 -7.59 17.36
C GLN A 56 -6.43 -6.48 18.37
N LYS A 57 -7.19 -5.38 18.32
CA LYS A 57 -7.03 -4.22 19.20
C LYS A 57 -8.35 -3.46 19.30
N GLY A 58 -8.72 -3.05 20.52
CA GLY A 58 -9.99 -2.38 20.82
C GLY A 58 -11.13 -3.37 21.06
N ASP A 59 -12.36 -2.87 21.10
CA ASP A 59 -13.55 -3.70 21.23
C ASP A 59 -13.94 -4.30 19.87
N ALA A 60 -14.29 -5.59 19.87
CA ALA A 60 -14.77 -6.33 18.70
C ALA A 60 -16.22 -5.95 18.32
N SER A 61 -16.97 -5.29 19.19
CA SER A 61 -18.31 -4.75 18.84
C SER A 61 -18.23 -3.54 17.91
N GLU A 62 -17.10 -2.82 17.89
CA GLU A 62 -16.92 -1.61 17.10
C GLU A 62 -16.40 -1.92 15.68
N CYS A 63 -17.20 -1.56 14.66
CA CYS A 63 -16.83 -1.71 13.26
C CYS A 63 -15.50 -1.02 12.88
N SER A 64 -15.12 0.06 13.57
CA SER A 64 -13.88 0.82 13.33
C SER A 64 -12.61 -0.01 13.61
N ASN A 65 -12.72 -1.05 14.45
CA ASN A 65 -11.63 -1.94 14.84
C ASN A 65 -11.40 -3.09 13.84
N TYR A 66 -12.16 -3.13 12.75
CA TYR A 66 -11.94 -4.04 11.63
C TYR A 66 -11.18 -3.38 10.49
N ARG A 67 -10.48 -4.20 9.71
CA ARG A 67 -9.88 -3.85 8.43
C ARG A 67 -10.61 -4.64 7.36
N GLY A 68 -11.31 -3.96 6.46
CA GLY A 68 -11.84 -4.61 5.26
C GLY A 68 -10.70 -5.04 4.35
N ILE A 69 -10.65 -6.32 4.00
CA ILE A 69 -9.77 -6.84 2.94
C ILE A 69 -10.63 -7.15 1.73
N LYS A 70 -10.34 -6.47 0.63
CA LYS A 70 -10.99 -6.71 -0.66
C LYS A 70 -10.44 -7.99 -1.29
N LEU A 71 -11.33 -8.92 -1.58
CA LEU A 71 -11.05 -10.17 -2.27
C LEU A 71 -11.53 -10.05 -3.71
N ILE A 72 -10.58 -9.87 -4.61
CA ILE A 72 -10.80 -9.81 -6.06
C ILE A 72 -10.47 -11.17 -6.72
N SER A 73 -10.93 -11.34 -7.97
CA SER A 73 -10.68 -12.52 -8.81
C SER A 73 -9.20 -12.86 -8.93
N HIS A 74 -8.90 -14.14 -9.18
CA HIS A 74 -7.51 -14.57 -9.40
C HIS A 74 -6.94 -13.96 -10.68
N THR A 75 -7.74 -13.87 -11.73
CA THR A 75 -7.33 -13.28 -13.01
C THR A 75 -6.99 -11.79 -12.87
N MET A 76 -7.78 -11.01 -12.12
CA MET A 76 -7.48 -9.60 -11.82
C MET A 76 -6.16 -9.46 -11.03
N LYS A 77 -5.89 -10.33 -10.06
CA LYS A 77 -4.60 -10.32 -9.34
C LYS A 77 -3.40 -10.59 -10.23
N ILE A 78 -3.56 -11.41 -11.28
CA ILE A 78 -2.50 -11.62 -12.28
C ILE A 78 -2.26 -10.31 -13.03
N TYR A 79 -3.34 -9.65 -13.47
CA TYR A 79 -3.27 -8.39 -14.20
C TYR A 79 -2.65 -7.27 -13.38
N GLU A 80 -3.09 -7.06 -12.13
CA GLU A 80 -2.51 -6.06 -11.22
C GLU A 80 -1.00 -6.23 -11.05
N ARG A 81 -0.52 -7.47 -10.93
CA ARG A 81 0.92 -7.76 -10.83
C ARG A 81 1.67 -7.47 -12.12
N LEU A 82 1.06 -7.77 -13.27
CA LEU A 82 1.64 -7.47 -14.58
C LEU A 82 1.78 -5.95 -14.76
N VAL A 83 0.73 -5.20 -14.40
CA VAL A 83 0.72 -3.73 -14.45
C VAL A 83 1.74 -3.15 -13.48
N ASP A 84 1.79 -3.60 -12.23
CA ASP A 84 2.79 -3.16 -11.24
C ASP A 84 4.23 -3.42 -11.74
N SER A 85 4.49 -4.60 -12.32
CA SER A 85 5.81 -4.91 -12.90
C SER A 85 6.21 -3.92 -13.99
N ARG A 86 5.30 -3.65 -14.95
CA ARG A 86 5.55 -2.70 -16.04
C ARG A 86 5.70 -1.26 -15.54
N LEU A 87 4.88 -0.85 -14.57
CA LEU A 87 4.97 0.49 -13.99
C LEU A 87 6.32 0.71 -13.29
N ARG A 88 6.87 -0.31 -12.62
CA ARG A 88 8.19 -0.22 -11.98
C ARG A 88 9.33 -0.05 -12.98
N GLU A 89 9.18 -0.53 -14.21
CA GLU A 89 10.16 -0.32 -15.28
C GLU A 89 10.09 1.11 -15.86
N MET A 90 8.90 1.71 -15.87
CA MET A 90 8.67 3.03 -16.47
C MET A 90 8.82 4.19 -15.49
N VAL A 91 8.52 3.99 -14.21
CA VAL A 91 8.46 5.05 -13.21
C VAL A 91 9.71 5.00 -12.32
N PRO A 92 10.57 6.03 -12.36
CA PRO A 92 11.70 6.09 -11.45
C PRO A 92 11.20 6.27 -10.01
N ILE A 93 11.55 5.32 -9.14
CA ILE A 93 11.22 5.38 -7.71
C ILE A 93 12.40 6.02 -6.96
N SER A 94 12.08 6.95 -6.06
CA SER A 94 13.09 7.64 -5.24
C SER A 94 13.97 6.67 -4.46
N GLN A 95 15.27 6.96 -4.40
CA GLN A 95 16.23 6.17 -3.63
C GLN A 95 15.98 6.20 -2.12
N VAL A 96 15.18 7.14 -1.62
CA VAL A 96 14.77 7.18 -0.21
C VAL A 96 13.43 6.47 0.06
N GLN A 97 12.83 5.81 -0.94
CA GLN A 97 11.65 4.99 -0.74
C GLN A 97 12.04 3.62 -0.17
N TRP A 98 11.47 3.29 0.99
CA TRP A 98 11.71 2.02 1.69
C TRP A 98 10.48 1.12 1.73
N GLY A 99 9.28 1.70 1.69
CA GLY A 99 8.04 0.93 1.66
C GLY A 99 7.83 0.26 0.30
N PHE A 100 7.41 -1.01 0.32
CA PHE A 100 7.04 -1.78 -0.89
C PHE A 100 8.14 -1.86 -1.97
N MET A 101 9.39 -1.77 -1.55
CA MET A 101 10.57 -1.96 -2.39
C MET A 101 11.21 -3.32 -2.11
N PRO A 102 11.58 -4.09 -3.15
CA PRO A 102 12.35 -5.31 -2.95
C PRO A 102 13.68 -4.96 -2.25
N GLU A 103 14.17 -5.89 -1.42
CA GLU A 103 15.48 -5.78 -0.75
C GLU A 103 15.64 -4.57 0.18
N ARG A 104 14.54 -3.88 0.53
CA ARG A 104 14.52 -2.76 1.47
C ARG A 104 13.60 -3.07 2.63
N SER A 105 14.14 -3.09 3.84
CA SER A 105 13.36 -3.30 5.06
C SER A 105 13.15 -2.00 5.84
N THR A 106 12.16 -2.01 6.74
CA THR A 106 11.97 -0.92 7.71
C THR A 106 13.17 -0.78 8.65
N THR A 107 13.89 -1.87 8.92
CA THR A 107 15.09 -1.86 9.77
C THR A 107 16.22 -1.08 9.11
N ASP A 108 16.45 -1.29 7.81
CA ASP A 108 17.46 -0.55 7.04
C ASP A 108 17.15 0.95 7.02
N ALA A 109 15.88 1.29 6.82
CA ALA A 109 15.41 2.68 6.85
C ALA A 109 15.69 3.34 8.21
N ILE A 110 15.40 2.64 9.32
CA ILE A 110 15.68 3.13 10.69
C ILE A 110 17.18 3.27 10.91
N PHE A 111 17.98 2.30 10.47
CA PHE A 111 19.42 2.32 10.60
C PHE A 111 20.04 3.53 9.89
N ILE A 112 19.67 3.74 8.63
CA ILE A 112 20.13 4.90 7.84
C ILE A 112 19.65 6.20 8.47
N ALA A 113 18.40 6.27 8.94
CA ALA A 113 17.89 7.45 9.63
C ALA A 113 18.68 7.77 10.92
N ARG A 114 19.18 6.75 11.63
CA ARG A 114 20.03 6.90 12.82
C ARG A 114 21.47 7.27 12.48
N GLN A 115 21.98 6.75 11.36
CA GLN A 115 23.37 6.96 10.95
C GLN A 115 23.62 8.26 10.21
N THR A 116 22.61 8.79 9.51
CA THR A 116 22.72 10.06 8.78
C THR A 116 23.24 11.14 9.72
N PRO A 117 24.54 11.51 9.62
CA PRO A 117 25.09 12.53 10.49
C PRO A 117 24.47 13.84 10.04
N GLY A 118 23.90 14.59 10.98
CA GLY A 118 23.54 15.99 10.69
C GLY A 118 24.79 16.83 10.51
N LYS A 119 25.58 16.63 9.44
CA LYS A 119 26.75 17.47 9.14
C LYS A 119 26.26 18.79 8.54
N ARG A 120 26.51 19.88 9.27
CA ARG A 120 26.10 21.26 8.96
C ARG A 120 27.21 22.03 8.24
N PRO A 121 26.88 22.84 7.23
CA PRO A 121 27.73 23.96 6.79
C PRO A 121 27.87 24.99 7.92
N ARG A 122 29.05 25.61 8.04
CA ARG A 122 29.28 26.69 9.04
C ARG A 122 28.37 27.88 8.69
N GLY A 123 27.59 28.37 9.67
CA GLY A 123 26.78 29.59 9.54
C GLY A 123 25.27 29.41 9.40
N ALA A 124 24.74 28.21 9.16
CA ALA A 124 23.30 28.00 9.02
C ALA A 124 22.56 27.95 10.39
N PRO A 125 21.37 28.58 10.53
CA PRO A 125 20.57 28.55 11.76
C PRO A 125 20.30 27.14 12.29
N ARG A 126 20.36 26.97 13.63
CA ARG A 126 20.49 25.69 14.34
C ARG A 126 19.27 24.75 14.35
N LYS A 127 18.42 24.67 13.32
CA LYS A 127 17.30 23.69 13.32
C LYS A 127 17.80 22.28 12.97
N ARG A 128 17.73 21.33 13.91
CA ARG A 128 17.97 19.87 13.72
C ARG A 128 16.76 19.27 13.01
N TRP A 129 16.90 18.09 12.40
CA TRP A 129 15.71 17.35 11.90
C TRP A 129 14.71 17.06 13.04
N LYS A 130 15.21 16.79 14.26
CA LYS A 130 14.35 16.75 15.46
C LYS A 130 13.64 18.07 15.74
N ASP A 131 14.24 19.22 15.43
CA ASP A 131 13.64 20.53 15.64
C ASP A 131 12.61 20.84 14.54
N VAL A 132 12.83 20.32 13.33
CA VAL A 132 11.85 20.32 12.23
C VAL A 132 10.65 19.46 12.62
N ILE A 133 10.87 18.20 13.03
CA ILE A 133 9.78 17.33 13.53
C ILE A 133 9.05 17.98 14.70
N LYS A 134 9.77 18.56 15.67
CA LYS A 134 9.14 19.23 16.82
C LYS A 134 8.33 20.45 16.40
N ARG A 135 8.81 21.23 15.43
CA ARG A 135 8.08 22.37 14.88
C ARG A 135 6.85 21.90 14.11
N ASP A 136 7.01 20.93 13.22
CA ASP A 136 5.92 20.40 12.40
C ASP A 136 4.86 19.75 13.30
N LEU A 137 5.29 19.03 14.36
CA LEU A 137 4.39 18.54 15.42
C LEU A 137 3.69 19.71 16.14
N ALA A 138 4.41 20.77 16.53
CA ALA A 138 3.82 21.94 17.17
C ALA A 138 2.84 22.70 16.28
N GLU A 139 3.10 22.82 14.97
CA GLU A 139 2.22 23.44 13.97
C GLU A 139 0.89 22.68 13.84
N VAL A 140 0.92 21.35 13.98
CA VAL A 140 -0.29 20.52 13.95
C VAL A 140 -0.85 20.26 15.36
N GLY A 141 -0.30 20.91 16.39
CA GLY A 141 -0.75 20.76 17.79
C GLY A 141 -0.56 19.35 18.37
N ALA A 142 0.45 18.63 17.86
CA ALA A 142 0.77 17.24 18.19
C ALA A 142 2.03 17.13 19.04
N THR A 143 2.11 16.07 19.82
CA THR A 143 3.22 15.68 20.69
C THR A 143 3.70 14.26 20.30
N ALA A 144 4.89 13.89 20.76
CA ALA A 144 5.40 12.53 20.51
C ALA A 144 4.53 11.45 21.17
N ASP A 145 3.89 11.77 22.29
CA ASP A 145 3.00 10.86 23.02
C ASP A 145 1.65 10.69 22.33
N ASP A 146 1.22 11.65 21.51
CA ASP A 146 0.02 11.50 20.67
C ASP A 146 0.16 10.34 19.68
N ALA A 147 1.38 9.92 19.32
CA ALA A 147 1.60 8.74 18.48
C ALA A 147 1.20 7.43 19.19
N LEU A 148 1.09 7.44 20.52
CA LEU A 148 0.63 6.30 21.33
C LEU A 148 -0.91 6.21 21.34
N ASP A 149 -1.61 7.34 21.22
CA ASP A 149 -3.05 7.40 21.04
C ASP A 149 -3.42 7.35 19.55
N ARG A 150 -3.86 6.17 19.12
CA ARG A 150 -4.21 5.91 17.72
C ARG A 150 -5.34 6.82 17.20
N MET A 151 -6.32 7.16 18.03
CA MET A 151 -7.47 7.96 17.61
C MET A 151 -7.05 9.41 17.43
N ARG A 152 -6.31 9.94 18.41
CA ARG A 152 -5.74 11.27 18.35
C ARG A 152 -4.74 11.42 17.19
N TRP A 153 -3.83 10.46 17.02
CA TRP A 153 -2.89 10.44 15.89
C TRP A 153 -3.58 10.42 14.53
N ARG A 154 -4.66 9.64 14.38
CA ARG A 154 -5.48 9.60 13.16
C ARG A 154 -6.17 10.93 12.86
N GLN A 155 -6.65 11.60 13.90
CA GLN A 155 -7.31 12.89 13.75
C GLN A 155 -6.30 13.96 13.30
N ILE A 156 -5.12 14.00 13.93
CA ILE A 156 -4.01 14.91 13.60
C ILE A 156 -3.50 14.69 12.17
N THR A 157 -3.31 13.43 11.75
CA THR A 157 -2.75 13.10 10.42
C THR A 157 -3.74 13.28 9.27
N ARG A 158 -5.06 13.24 9.51
CA ARG A 158 -6.06 13.55 8.48
C ARG A 158 -6.10 15.04 8.11
N THR A 159 -5.89 15.92 9.08
CA THR A 159 -5.86 17.37 8.87
C THR A 159 -4.58 17.85 8.18
N ALA A 160 -3.52 17.03 8.18
CA ALA A 160 -2.23 17.35 7.59
C ALA A 160 -2.12 17.05 6.08
N ASP A 161 -3.19 16.58 5.42
CA ASP A 161 -3.21 16.41 3.96
C ASP A 161 -3.30 17.79 3.27
N PRO A 162 -2.27 18.24 2.52
CA PRO A 162 -2.28 19.54 1.84
C PRO A 162 -3.39 19.68 0.80
N ALA A 163 -4.01 18.57 0.38
CA ALA A 163 -5.14 18.58 -0.53
C ALA A 163 -6.46 19.00 0.16
N THR A 164 -6.57 18.87 1.48
CA THR A 164 -7.81 19.21 2.23
C THR A 164 -7.77 20.63 2.82
N ALA A 165 -6.61 21.30 2.82
CA ALA A 165 -6.44 22.67 3.33
C ALA A 165 -6.74 23.77 2.29
N ARG A 166 -7.17 23.41 1.08
CA ARG A 166 -7.70 24.35 0.08
C ARG A 166 -9.21 24.20 -0.03
N GLY A 167 -9.91 24.78 0.93
CA GLY A 167 -11.36 24.96 0.98
C GLY A 167 -11.68 26.22 1.76
#